data_AF-A0A6V7HHJ8-F1
#
_entry.id   AF-A0A6V7HHJ8-F1
#
_cell.length_a   1.000
_cell.length_b   1.000
_cell.length_c   1.000
_cell.angle_alpha   90.00
_cell.angle_beta   90.00
_cell.angle_gamma   90.00
#
_symmetry.space_group_name_H-M   'P 1'
#
loop_
_entity.id
_entity.type
_entity.pdbx_description
1 polymer ?
#
loop_
_entity_poly.entity_id
_entity_poly.type
_entity_poly.pdbx_seq_one_letter_code
_entity_poly.pdbx_strand_id
1 'polypeptide(L)'
;DELKSQLEKAGDNLVVIDFFAIWCGPCKIIAPKLEELSKEMEDVIFLKIDVEDCEDVTSEYKITSMPTFVFIKNSKVLETFSGARYDKLKSTIQKHNSKAQENEGNEGNEGNEGNEKNEGNEKNEGNE
;
A
#
# COMPACT_ATOMS: atom_id res chain seq x y z
N ASP A 1 15.10 -6.11 -16.36
CA ASP A 1 14.19 -5.43 -15.40
C ASP A 1 14.93 -4.38 -14.60
N GLU A 2 14.67 -3.11 -14.90
CA GLU A 2 15.26 -1.96 -14.20
C GLU A 2 14.92 -1.97 -12.71
N LEU A 3 13.66 -2.27 -12.36
CA LEU A 3 13.21 -2.36 -10.96
C LEU A 3 14.02 -3.40 -10.17
N LYS A 4 14.26 -4.60 -10.73
CA LYS A 4 15.05 -5.64 -10.04
C LYS A 4 16.48 -5.16 -9.74
N SER A 5 17.12 -4.50 -10.70
CA SER A 5 18.44 -3.88 -10.51
C SER A 5 18.43 -2.79 -9.43
N GLN A 6 17.36 -1.99 -9.31
CA GLN A 6 17.22 -1.01 -8.24
C GLN A 6 17.05 -1.67 -6.86
N LEU A 7 16.25 -2.74 -6.78
CA LEU A 7 16.05 -3.50 -5.54
C LEU A 7 17.32 -4.21 -5.07
N GLU A 8 18.14 -4.73 -6.00
CA GLU A 8 19.44 -5.32 -5.67
C GLU A 8 20.41 -4.26 -5.13
N LYS A 9 20.46 -3.07 -5.75
CA LYS A 9 21.31 -1.95 -5.30
C LYS A 9 20.86 -1.36 -3.97
N ALA A 10 19.57 -1.43 -3.65
CA ALA A 10 19.04 -0.98 -2.37
C ALA A 10 19.61 -1.76 -1.18
N GLY A 11 19.95 -3.05 -1.37
CA GLY A 11 20.50 -3.91 -0.34
C GLY A 11 19.61 -3.94 0.91
N ASP A 12 20.20 -3.60 2.05
CA ASP A 12 19.55 -3.57 3.37
C ASP A 12 18.68 -2.34 3.62
N ASN A 13 18.62 -1.38 2.69
CA ASN A 13 17.72 -0.23 2.83
C ASN A 13 16.28 -0.65 2.58
N LEU A 14 15.35 -0.05 3.33
CA LEU A 14 13.93 -0.24 3.06
C LEU A 14 13.56 0.50 1.77
N VAL A 15 12.88 -0.18 0.86
CA VAL A 15 12.29 0.40 -0.34
C VAL A 15 10.78 0.47 -0.16
N VAL A 16 10.19 1.64 -0.43
CA VAL A 16 8.74 1.86 -0.46
C VAL A 16 8.37 2.21 -1.90
N ILE A 17 7.56 1.36 -2.53
CA ILE A 17 7.03 1.60 -3.87
C ILE A 17 5.61 2.11 -3.77
N ASP A 18 5.33 3.28 -4.34
CA ASP A 18 3.99 3.85 -4.54
C ASP A 18 3.51 3.54 -5.97
N PHE A 19 2.60 2.59 -6.10
CA PHE A 19 1.89 2.32 -7.34
C PHE A 19 0.72 3.29 -7.46
N PHE A 20 0.80 4.19 -8.43
CA PHE A 20 -0.12 5.32 -8.59
C PHE A 20 -0.62 5.42 -10.04
N ALA A 21 -1.60 6.31 -10.25
CA ALA A 21 -2.00 6.76 -11.58
C ALA A 21 -2.22 8.28 -11.56
N ILE A 22 -1.96 8.95 -12.68
CA ILE A 22 -2.08 10.42 -12.76
C ILE A 22 -3.53 10.90 -12.52
N TRP A 23 -4.52 10.14 -12.94
CA TRP A 23 -5.94 10.47 -12.77
C TRP A 23 -6.49 10.11 -11.38
N CYS A 24 -5.73 9.37 -10.56
CA CYS A 24 -6.16 8.90 -9.25
C CYS A 24 -6.20 10.05 -8.22
N GLY A 25 -7.41 10.43 -7.81
CA GLY A 25 -7.64 11.47 -6.79
C GLY A 25 -6.93 11.21 -5.45
N PRO A 26 -7.12 10.03 -4.82
CA PRO A 26 -6.42 9.68 -3.58
C PRO A 26 -4.89 9.71 -3.69
N CYS A 27 -4.34 9.35 -4.85
CA CYS A 27 -2.91 9.39 -5.12
C CYS A 27 -2.37 10.84 -5.04
N LYS A 28 -3.10 11.79 -5.62
CA LYS A 28 -2.75 13.23 -5.53
C LYS A 28 -2.74 13.76 -4.10
N ILE A 29 -3.60 13.21 -3.23
CA ILE A 29 -3.68 13.64 -1.82
C ILE A 29 -2.46 13.15 -1.03
N ILE A 30 -1.99 11.93 -1.27
CA ILE A 30 -0.89 11.34 -0.49
C ILE A 30 0.49 11.65 -1.05
N ALA A 31 0.62 11.91 -2.36
CA ALA A 31 1.88 12.23 -3.02
C ALA A 31 2.73 13.31 -2.31
N PRO A 32 2.20 14.51 -1.95
CA PRO A 32 3.01 15.53 -1.28
C PRO A 32 3.52 15.07 0.09
N LYS A 33 2.74 14.25 0.80
CA LYS A 33 3.16 13.68 2.10
C LYS A 33 4.26 12.63 1.94
N LEU A 34 4.22 11.85 0.85
CA LEU A 34 5.26 10.89 0.52
C LEU A 34 6.57 11.61 0.15
N GLU A 35 6.49 12.73 -0.58
CA GLU A 35 7.63 13.59 -0.88
C GLU A 35 8.25 14.20 0.39
N GLU A 36 7.44 14.63 1.35
CA GLU A 36 7.92 15.09 2.67
C GLU A 36 8.66 13.97 3.41
N LEU A 37 8.07 12.78 3.50
CA LEU A 37 8.72 11.62 4.14
C LEU A 37 10.04 11.26 3.46
N SER A 38 10.12 11.33 2.13
CA SER A 38 11.33 11.04 1.37
C SER A 38 12.49 12.00 1.69
N LYS A 39 12.18 13.22 2.14
CA LYS A 39 13.17 14.21 2.59
C LYS A 39 13.55 14.01 4.05
N GLU A 40 12.64 13.50 4.86
CA GLU A 40 12.88 13.24 6.29
C GLU A 40 13.64 11.92 6.53
N MET A 41 13.47 10.93 5.65
CA MET A 41 13.96 9.55 5.83
C MET A 41 14.95 9.18 4.73
N GLU A 42 16.18 9.71 4.83
CA GLU A 42 17.24 9.47 3.83
C GLU A 42 17.71 8.01 3.74
N ASP A 43 17.41 7.20 4.76
CA ASP A 43 17.71 5.76 4.83
C ASP A 43 16.61 4.87 4.23
N VAL A 44 15.54 5.47 3.70
CA VAL A 44 14.45 4.80 2.99
C VAL A 44 14.43 5.25 1.53
N ILE A 45 14.38 4.28 0.62
CA ILE A 45 14.29 4.54 -0.81
C ILE A 45 12.82 4.58 -1.22
N PHE A 46 12.36 5.70 -1.76
CA PHE A 46 11.01 5.85 -2.27
C PHE A 46 11.00 5.74 -3.79
N LEU A 47 10.22 4.81 -4.32
CA LEU A 47 10.00 4.63 -5.75
C LEU A 47 8.53 4.89 -6.08
N LYS A 48 8.28 5.40 -7.28
CA LYS A 48 6.93 5.59 -7.81
C LYS A 48 6.81 4.84 -9.12
N ILE A 49 5.72 4.09 -9.28
CA ILE A 49 5.42 3.35 -10.50
C ILE A 49 4.05 3.78 -10.97
N ASP A 50 4.01 4.35 -12.18
CA ASP A 50 2.74 4.60 -12.85
C ASP A 50 2.22 3.27 -13.41
N VAL A 51 1.01 2.89 -13.00
CA VAL A 51 0.40 1.63 -13.40
C VAL A 51 0.08 1.57 -14.89
N GLU A 52 -0.05 2.72 -15.56
CA GLU A 52 -0.31 2.81 -17.00
C GLU A 52 0.99 2.68 -17.82
N ASP A 53 2.12 3.16 -17.29
CA ASP A 53 3.42 3.08 -17.99
C ASP A 53 4.16 1.76 -17.73
N CYS A 54 3.82 1.05 -16.65
CA CYS A 54 4.54 -0.13 -16.17
C CYS A 54 3.59 -1.32 -15.93
N GLU A 55 2.81 -1.71 -16.94
CA GLU A 55 1.80 -2.77 -16.84
C GLU A 55 2.36 -4.13 -16.41
N ASP A 56 3.53 -4.53 -16.92
CA ASP A 56 4.18 -5.81 -16.59
C ASP A 56 4.51 -5.90 -15.09
N VAL A 57 5.11 -4.83 -14.55
CA VAL A 57 5.46 -4.73 -13.13
C VAL A 57 4.20 -4.65 -12.28
N THR A 58 3.22 -3.86 -12.70
CA THR A 58 1.92 -3.73 -12.03
C THR A 58 1.23 -5.10 -11.91
N SER A 59 1.31 -5.91 -12.97
CA SER A 59 0.78 -7.28 -13.00
C SER A 59 1.56 -8.24 -12.10
N GLU A 60 2.89 -8.17 -12.11
CA GLU A 60 3.77 -8.98 -11.23
C GLU A 60 3.44 -8.77 -9.74
N TYR A 61 3.20 -7.52 -9.35
CA TYR A 61 2.83 -7.14 -7.99
C TYR A 61 1.33 -7.22 -7.69
N LYS A 62 0.50 -7.68 -8.65
CA LYS A 62 -0.95 -7.87 -8.52
C LYS A 62 -1.69 -6.61 -8.04
N ILE A 63 -1.31 -5.46 -8.57
CA ILE A 63 -1.91 -4.18 -8.18
C ILE A 63 -3.31 -4.05 -8.78
N THR A 64 -4.32 -3.88 -7.92
CA THR A 64 -5.73 -3.78 -8.32
C THR A 64 -6.40 -2.48 -7.89
N SER A 65 -5.70 -1.65 -7.10
CA SER A 65 -6.19 -0.35 -6.64
C SER A 65 -5.05 0.61 -6.38
N MET A 66 -5.34 1.92 -6.46
CA MET A 66 -4.34 2.97 -6.28
C MET A 66 -4.79 4.00 -5.24
N PRO A 67 -3.86 4.53 -4.42
CA PRO A 67 -2.45 4.12 -4.37
C PRO A 67 -2.31 2.74 -3.70
N THR A 68 -1.31 1.97 -4.11
CA THR A 68 -0.87 0.77 -3.38
C THR A 68 0.60 0.91 -3.02
N PHE A 69 0.91 0.67 -1.75
CA PHE A 69 2.25 0.76 -1.21
C PHE A 69 2.81 -0.63 -0.97
N VAL A 70 3.99 -0.90 -1.53
CA VAL A 70 4.74 -2.15 -1.34
C VAL A 70 6.04 -1.84 -0.62
N PHE A 71 6.32 -2.58 0.46
CA PHE A 71 7.51 -2.42 1.29
C PHE A 71 8.45 -3.58 1.00
N ILE A 72 9.66 -3.28 0.56
CA ILE A 72 10.64 -4.28 0.13
C ILE A 72 11.96 -4.05 0.86
N LYS A 73 12.59 -5.12 1.33
CA LYS A 73 13.94 -5.10 1.89
C LYS A 73 14.65 -6.37 1.50
N ASN A 74 15.92 -6.30 1.12
CA ASN A 74 16.68 -7.47 0.66
C ASN A 74 15.94 -8.24 -0.45
N SER A 75 15.37 -7.49 -1.41
CA SER A 75 14.57 -8.01 -2.53
C SER A 75 13.35 -8.88 -2.14
N LYS A 76 12.89 -8.78 -0.88
CA LYS A 76 11.69 -9.47 -0.38
C LYS A 76 10.60 -8.48 -0.02
N VAL A 77 9.38 -8.76 -0.47
CA VAL A 77 8.20 -8.02 -0.04
C VAL A 77 7.91 -8.34 1.43
N LEU A 78 7.85 -7.30 2.26
CA LEU A 78 7.58 -7.39 3.69
C LEU A 78 6.11 -7.11 4.01
N GLU A 79 5.54 -6.11 3.36
CA GLU A 79 4.16 -5.68 3.60
C GLU A 79 3.60 -5.00 2.35
N THR A 80 2.28 -5.05 2.18
CA THR A 80 1.57 -4.33 1.13
C THR A 80 0.24 -3.84 1.65
N PHE A 81 -0.15 -2.63 1.26
CA PHE A 81 -1.52 -2.17 1.48
C PHE A 81 -1.94 -1.12 0.47
N SER A 82 -3.24 -0.98 0.27
CA SER A 82 -3.83 0.01 -0.62
C SER A 82 -4.56 1.12 0.12
N GLY A 83 -4.73 2.26 -0.56
CA GLY A 83 -5.43 3.44 -0.10
C GLY A 83 -4.53 4.52 0.49
N ALA A 84 -4.99 5.77 0.40
CA ALA A 84 -4.26 6.97 0.84
C ALA A 84 -4.25 7.11 2.39
N ARG A 85 -3.59 6.18 3.09
CA ARG A 85 -3.55 6.09 4.56
C ARG A 85 -2.19 6.52 5.11
N TYR A 86 -2.01 7.81 5.35
CA TYR A 86 -0.72 8.38 5.80
C TYR A 86 -0.20 7.79 7.12
N ASP A 87 -1.04 7.65 8.14
CA ASP A 87 -0.59 7.11 9.43
C ASP A 87 -0.15 5.65 9.33
N LYS A 88 -0.85 4.86 8.50
CA LYS A 88 -0.46 3.48 8.20
C LYS A 88 0.87 3.45 7.44
N LEU A 89 1.04 4.29 6.42
CA LEU A 89 2.30 4.42 5.68
C LEU A 89 3.46 4.72 6.63
N LYS A 90 3.36 5.76 7.45
CA LYS A 90 4.43 6.18 8.37
C LYS A 90 4.77 5.10 9.40
N SER A 91 3.76 4.47 10.00
CA SER A 91 3.97 3.38 10.97
C SER A 91 4.57 2.12 10.34
N THR A 92 4.16 1.74 9.13
CA THR A 92 4.75 0.60 8.39
C THR A 92 6.22 0.89 8.02
N ILE A 93 6.56 2.13 7.63
CA ILE A 93 7.98 2.52 7.41
C ILE A 93 8.77 2.33 8.70
N GLN A 94 8.31 2.90 9.83
CA GLN A 94 9.00 2.81 11.12
C GLN A 94 9.19 1.37 11.59
N LYS A 95 8.17 0.52 11.38
CA LYS A 95 8.20 -0.92 11.69
C LYS A 95 9.32 -1.64 10.95
N HIS A 96 9.48 -1.39 9.64
CA HIS A 96 10.41 -2.15 8.79
C HIS A 96 11.79 -1.49 8.58
N ASN A 97 11.92 -0.22 8.95
CA ASN A 97 13.18 0.52 8.87
C ASN A 97 14.07 0.30 10.10
N SER A 98 13.53 -0.22 11.20
CA SER A 98 14.32 -0.57 12.39
C SER A 98 15.33 -1.68 12.06
N LYS A 99 16.63 -1.39 12.20
CA LYS A 99 17.69 -2.39 12.07
C LYS A 99 17.53 -3.40 13.21
N ALA A 100 17.30 -4.66 12.85
CA ALA A 100 16.97 -5.80 13.70
C ALA A 100 15.49 -5.93 14.10
N GLN A 101 14.77 -6.77 13.35
CA GLN A 101 14.05 -7.93 13.91
C GLN A 101 13.61 -8.85 12.77
N GLU A 102 14.48 -9.80 12.42
CA GLU A 102 14.03 -11.10 11.90
C GLU A 102 13.43 -11.86 13.09
N ASN A 103 12.11 -12.07 13.10
CA ASN A 103 11.47 -13.34 13.44
C ASN A 103 9.94 -13.26 13.43
N GLU A 104 9.39 -14.24 12.72
CA GLU A 104 8.09 -14.89 12.92
C GLU A 104 6.81 -14.13 12.57
N GLY A 105 5.96 -14.86 11.86
CA GLY A 105 4.80 -14.37 11.15
C GLY A 105 3.68 -13.88 12.05
N ASN A 106 2.79 -13.10 11.44
CA ASN A 106 1.40 -13.16 11.85
C ASN A 106 0.55 -13.25 10.58
N GLU A 107 -0.08 -14.42 10.44
CA GLU A 107 -1.12 -14.70 9.48
C GLU A 107 -2.26 -13.68 9.58
N GLY A 108 -2.86 -13.40 8.43
CA GLY A 108 -4.29 -13.24 8.27
C GLY A 108 -5.02 -12.19 9.11
N ASN A 109 -5.48 -11.14 8.43
CA ASN A 109 -6.91 -10.87 8.55
C ASN A 109 -7.47 -10.49 7.18
N GLU A 110 -7.86 -11.52 6.44
CA GLU A 110 -8.91 -11.43 5.43
C GLU A 110 -10.22 -11.05 6.10
N GLY A 111 -11.07 -10.33 5.38
CA GLY A 111 -12.49 -10.22 5.68
C GLY A 111 -12.92 -8.90 6.29
N ASN A 112 -13.47 -8.03 5.46
CA ASN A 112 -14.93 -8.02 5.43
C ASN A 112 -15.40 -7.63 4.03
N GLU A 113 -15.75 -8.66 3.26
CA GLU A 113 -16.67 -8.54 2.14
C GLU A 113 -18.02 -8.02 2.65
N GLY A 114 -18.75 -7.35 1.75
CA GLY A 114 -20.03 -6.76 2.04
C GLY A 114 -21.08 -7.77 2.49
N ASN A 115 -22.13 -7.24 3.09
CA ASN A 115 -23.42 -7.90 3.03
C ASN A 115 -24.44 -6.91 2.48
N GLU A 116 -24.88 -7.22 1.26
CA GLU A 116 -26.05 -6.66 0.60
C GLU A 116 -27.24 -7.58 0.92
N LYS A 117 -28.45 -7.02 0.92
CA LYS A 117 -29.80 -7.66 0.96
C LYS A 117 -30.39 -7.86 2.38
N ASN A 118 -31.69 -7.71 2.62
CA ASN A 118 -32.87 -7.17 1.92
C ASN A 118 -34.04 -7.26 2.94
N GLU A 119 -35.24 -6.85 2.54
CA GLU A 119 -36.56 -7.03 3.21
C GLU A 119 -36.84 -5.95 4.30
N GLY A 120 -37.77 -5.00 4.12
CA GLY A 120 -39.07 -5.10 3.47
C GLY A 120 -40.05 -5.70 4.48
N ASN A 121 -40.67 -4.87 5.33
CA ASN A 121 -41.94 -5.26 5.92
C ASN A 121 -42.92 -4.08 6.00
N GLU A 122 -44.06 -4.36 5.40
CA GLU A 122 -45.30 -3.62 5.38
C GLU A 122 -45.99 -3.59 6.76
N LYS A 123 -46.75 -2.50 6.98
CA LYS A 123 -48.05 -2.42 7.68
C LYS A 123 -48.12 -2.80 9.18
N ASN A 124 -48.60 -1.85 10.00
CA ASN A 124 -49.99 -1.98 10.46
C ASN A 124 -50.61 -0.66 10.93
N GLU A 125 -51.87 -0.50 10.53
CA GLU A 125 -52.83 0.50 10.98
C GLU A 125 -53.37 0.15 12.38
N GLY A 126 -53.82 1.17 13.12
CA GLY A 126 -55.09 1.08 13.86
C GLY A 126 -55.08 0.82 15.38
N ASN A 127 -55.81 1.71 16.06
CA ASN A 127 -56.42 1.63 17.41
C ASN A 127 -55.44 1.80 18.59
N GLU A 128 -55.58 2.80 19.46
CA GLU A 128 -56.76 3.24 20.23
C GLU A 128 -56.80 4.77 20.45
#